data_AF-A0A7C5J2E9-F1
#
_entry.id   AF-A0A7C5J2E9-F1
#
_cell.length_a   1.000
_cell.length_b   1.000
_cell.length_c   1.000
_cell.angle_alpha   90.00
_cell.angle_beta   90.00
_cell.angle_gamma   90.00
#
_symmetry.space_group_name_H-M   'P 1'
#
loop_
_entity.id
_entity.type
_entity.pdbx_description
1 polymer ?
#
loop_
_entity_poly.entity_id
_entity_poly.type
_entity_poly.pdbx_seq_one_letter_code
_entity_poly.pdbx_strand_id
1 'polypeptide(L)'
;MCSGAEVCVQDACVETCDDCGFEAGNLDVWDTQDLATPFYPLQVASAGASSTSSLFDCEPTEGTMALVHGFDGDGPGTIEVGQDVTLAPVSVITLSFDYRAGWNLLSTSSQDRVFRVEVQPEGGGAPLATQLVLTAMAGTNTPDTGPKQATMDLSAFAGQTIHLRFVWEVPETFTGPGFFQLDAVSVQ
;
A
#
# COMPACT_ATOMS: atom_id res chain seq x y z
N MET A 1 -4.39 3.52 -27.48
CA MET A 1 -3.29 3.44 -26.50
C MET A 1 -3.99 3.38 -25.16
N CYS A 2 -3.80 2.28 -24.44
CA CYS A 2 -4.30 2.12 -23.08
C CYS A 2 -3.67 3.19 -22.19
N SER A 3 -4.41 3.72 -21.21
CA SER A 3 -3.93 4.73 -20.26
C SER A 3 -4.13 4.27 -18.82
N GLY A 4 -3.27 4.70 -17.89
CA GLY A 4 -3.40 4.32 -16.47
C GLY A 4 -3.09 2.84 -16.21
N ALA A 5 -3.97 2.14 -15.50
CA ALA A 5 -3.85 0.71 -15.16
C ALA A 5 -4.33 -0.25 -16.28
N GLU A 6 -4.67 0.30 -17.46
CA GLU A 6 -5.15 -0.48 -18.58
C GLU A 6 -4.00 -1.14 -19.37
N VAL A 7 -4.11 -2.45 -19.63
CA VAL A 7 -3.25 -3.17 -20.57
C VAL A 7 -4.03 -3.50 -21.84
N CYS A 8 -3.39 -3.36 -22.99
CA CYS A 8 -4.01 -3.65 -24.28
C CYS A 8 -3.97 -5.16 -24.56
N VAL A 9 -5.11 -5.83 -24.38
CA VAL A 9 -5.28 -7.26 -24.64
C VAL A 9 -6.29 -7.44 -25.78
N GLN A 10 -5.87 -8.05 -26.89
CA GLN A 10 -6.74 -8.35 -28.05
C GLN A 10 -7.55 -7.12 -28.54
N ASP A 11 -6.88 -5.98 -28.76
CA ASP A 11 -7.46 -4.71 -29.19
C ASP A 11 -8.43 -4.02 -28.18
N ALA A 12 -8.45 -4.46 -26.91
CA ALA A 12 -9.20 -3.83 -25.83
C ALA A 12 -8.28 -3.38 -24.68
N CYS A 13 -8.61 -2.25 -24.05
CA CYS A 13 -7.97 -1.77 -22.83
C CYS A 13 -8.63 -2.51 -21.65
N VAL A 14 -7.87 -3.31 -20.90
CA VAL A 14 -8.36 -4.02 -19.71
C VAL A 14 -7.68 -3.41 -18.50
N GLU A 15 -8.45 -2.75 -17.62
CA GLU A 15 -7.96 -2.39 -16.29
C GLU A 15 -7.53 -3.68 -15.58
N THR A 16 -6.25 -3.76 -15.23
CA THR A 16 -5.71 -4.92 -14.53
C THR A 16 -6.03 -4.90 -13.03
N CYS A 17 -6.43 -3.72 -12.53
CA CYS A 17 -6.75 -3.43 -11.14
C CYS A 17 -7.92 -2.44 -11.08
N ASP A 18 -8.91 -2.72 -10.23
CA ASP A 18 -10.07 -1.85 -10.02
C ASP A 18 -9.78 -0.78 -8.97
N ASP A 19 -10.15 0.48 -9.24
CA ASP A 19 -9.97 1.63 -8.32
C ASP A 19 -8.55 1.76 -7.73
N CYS A 20 -7.54 1.54 -8.59
CA CYS A 20 -6.12 1.51 -8.22
C CYS A 20 -5.55 2.87 -7.74
N GLY A 21 -6.29 3.96 -7.97
CA GLY A 21 -6.03 5.31 -7.43
C GLY A 21 -7.00 5.73 -6.32
N PHE A 22 -7.85 4.81 -5.81
CA PHE A 22 -8.76 5.06 -4.68
C PHE A 22 -9.82 6.16 -4.89
N GLU A 23 -10.12 6.53 -6.13
CA GLU A 23 -11.01 7.64 -6.47
C GLU A 23 -12.50 7.32 -6.24
N ALA A 24 -12.86 6.05 -6.01
CA ALA A 24 -14.22 5.69 -5.58
C ALA A 24 -14.54 6.17 -4.15
N GLY A 25 -13.53 6.57 -3.37
CA GLY A 25 -13.71 7.12 -2.03
C GLY A 25 -14.06 6.08 -0.95
N ASN A 26 -13.91 4.80 -1.25
CA ASN A 26 -14.16 3.68 -0.34
C ASN A 26 -13.25 2.48 -0.69
N LEU A 27 -13.30 1.43 0.12
CA LEU A 27 -12.45 0.23 -0.04
C LEU A 27 -13.28 -1.01 -0.43
N ASP A 28 -14.46 -0.83 -1.04
CA ASP A 28 -15.39 -1.95 -1.30
C ASP A 28 -14.84 -3.00 -2.26
N VAL A 29 -13.90 -2.63 -3.13
CA VAL A 29 -13.20 -3.54 -4.08
C VAL A 29 -11.89 -4.09 -3.54
N TRP A 30 -11.48 -3.67 -2.34
CA TRP A 30 -10.22 -4.05 -1.72
C TRP A 30 -10.44 -4.99 -0.53
N ASP A 31 -9.65 -6.06 -0.46
CA ASP A 31 -9.56 -6.89 0.72
C ASP A 31 -8.72 -6.17 1.78
N THR A 32 -9.30 -5.92 2.94
CA THR A 32 -8.71 -5.07 3.98
C THR A 32 -8.59 -5.77 5.32
N GLN A 33 -7.52 -5.44 6.04
CA GLN A 33 -7.32 -5.79 7.45
C GLN A 33 -6.65 -4.60 8.15
N ASP A 34 -7.10 -4.28 9.35
CA ASP A 34 -6.51 -3.24 10.19
C ASP A 34 -6.29 -3.78 11.61
N LEU A 35 -5.60 -3.01 12.44
CA LEU A 35 -5.48 -3.29 13.87
C LEU A 35 -6.85 -3.18 14.55
N ALA A 36 -7.04 -3.89 15.66
CA ALA A 36 -8.31 -3.87 16.40
C ALA A 36 -8.64 -2.48 16.97
N THR A 37 -7.62 -1.68 17.28
CA THR A 37 -7.74 -0.28 17.68
C THR A 37 -6.61 0.51 17.03
N PRO A 38 -6.79 0.97 15.79
CA PRO A 38 -5.75 1.68 15.05
C PRO A 38 -5.59 3.10 15.59
N PHE A 39 -4.38 3.64 15.50
CA PHE A 39 -4.10 5.05 15.80
C PHE A 39 -4.86 5.98 14.84
N TYR A 40 -4.87 5.60 13.56
CA TYR A 40 -5.67 6.23 12.52
C TYR A 40 -6.21 5.11 11.62
N PRO A 41 -7.55 4.97 11.46
CA PRO A 41 -8.12 3.85 10.72
C PRO A 41 -7.67 3.80 9.26
N LEU A 42 -7.55 2.58 8.74
CA LEU A 42 -7.44 2.32 7.30
C LEU A 42 -8.67 2.83 6.56
N GLN A 43 -8.48 3.80 5.68
CA GLN A 43 -9.56 4.39 4.89
C GLN A 43 -9.02 5.09 3.63
N VAL A 44 -9.91 5.43 2.71
CA VAL A 44 -9.63 6.40 1.65
C VAL A 44 -9.84 7.80 2.18
N ALA A 45 -8.95 8.73 1.84
CA ALA A 45 -9.06 10.12 2.24
C ALA A 45 -8.66 11.09 1.14
N SER A 46 -9.31 12.26 1.13
CA SER A 46 -8.97 13.36 0.23
C SER A 46 -7.70 14.10 0.67
N ALA A 47 -7.15 14.89 -0.24
CA ALA A 47 -6.06 15.83 0.05
C ALA A 47 -6.31 16.66 1.33
N GLY A 48 -5.29 16.79 2.17
CA GLY A 48 -5.33 17.53 3.44
C GLY A 48 -5.78 16.72 4.66
N ALA A 49 -6.18 15.45 4.49
CA ALA A 49 -6.48 14.58 5.63
C ALA A 49 -5.20 14.27 6.43
N SER A 50 -5.26 14.31 7.75
CA SER A 50 -4.08 14.20 8.61
C SER A 50 -4.36 13.29 9.82
N SER A 51 -3.36 12.52 10.24
CA SER A 51 -3.43 11.75 11.49
C SER A 51 -3.07 12.61 12.71
N THR A 52 -2.10 13.51 12.55
CA THR A 52 -1.65 14.47 13.58
C THR A 52 -0.98 15.66 12.93
N SER A 53 -0.91 16.79 13.64
CA SER A 53 -0.12 17.95 13.22
C SER A 53 1.41 17.75 13.26
N SER A 54 1.90 16.58 13.70
CA SER A 54 3.34 16.29 13.82
C SER A 54 3.91 15.45 12.67
N LEU A 55 3.05 14.95 11.79
CA LEU A 55 3.41 14.19 10.59
C LEU A 55 3.04 15.01 9.34
N PHE A 56 2.72 14.34 8.23
CA PHE A 56 2.30 14.95 6.98
C PHE A 56 0.78 14.83 6.78
N ASP A 57 0.26 15.68 5.90
CA ASP A 57 -1.11 15.58 5.41
C ASP A 57 -1.15 14.77 4.11
N CYS A 58 -2.25 14.04 3.89
CA CYS A 58 -2.53 13.31 2.67
C CYS A 58 -2.41 14.25 1.46
N GLU A 59 -1.61 13.85 0.49
CA GLU A 59 -1.36 14.58 -0.75
C GLU A 59 -1.39 13.55 -1.89
N PRO A 60 -2.58 13.19 -2.38
CA PRO A 60 -2.75 12.24 -3.49
C PRO A 60 -1.84 12.61 -4.68
N THR A 61 -1.18 11.61 -5.21
CA THR A 61 -0.29 11.69 -6.38
C THR A 61 -1.03 11.42 -7.68
N GLU A 62 -2.15 10.69 -7.60
CA GLU A 62 -3.14 10.55 -8.66
C GLU A 62 -4.48 11.14 -8.16
N GLY A 63 -5.27 11.72 -9.09
CA GLY A 63 -6.62 12.17 -8.77
C GLY A 63 -6.73 13.11 -7.56
N THR A 64 -7.64 12.79 -6.64
CA THR A 64 -8.03 13.61 -5.48
C THR A 64 -8.11 12.84 -4.16
N MET A 65 -7.93 11.52 -4.20
CA MET A 65 -8.06 10.60 -3.08
C MET A 65 -6.83 9.70 -2.99
N ALA A 66 -6.54 9.20 -1.80
CA ALA A 66 -5.52 8.16 -1.62
C ALA A 66 -5.92 7.27 -0.44
N LEU A 67 -5.37 6.06 -0.40
CA LEU A 67 -5.48 5.21 0.78
C LEU A 67 -4.54 5.73 1.86
N VAL A 68 -5.04 5.83 3.09
CA VAL A 68 -4.29 6.25 4.25
C VAL A 68 -4.56 5.36 5.45
N HIS A 69 -3.57 5.21 6.31
CA HIS A 69 -3.75 4.60 7.63
C HIS A 69 -2.62 5.01 8.59
N GLY A 70 -2.86 4.81 9.87
CA GLY A 70 -1.82 4.90 10.89
C GLY A 70 -1.18 3.55 11.09
N PHE A 71 0.13 3.40 10.87
CA PHE A 71 0.83 2.15 11.19
C PHE A 71 1.23 2.07 12.67
N ASP A 72 0.32 2.45 13.57
CA ASP A 72 0.41 2.41 15.03
C ASP A 72 -0.97 2.06 15.63
N GLY A 73 -1.02 1.60 16.88
CA GLY A 73 -2.27 1.25 17.55
C GLY A 73 -2.11 0.03 18.46
N ASP A 74 -3.20 -0.69 18.72
CA ASP A 74 -3.21 -1.91 19.53
C ASP A 74 -2.66 -3.13 18.77
N GLY A 75 -1.38 -3.06 18.39
CA GLY A 75 -0.60 -4.20 17.92
C GLY A 75 -0.23 -5.19 19.05
N PRO A 76 0.54 -6.26 18.78
CA PRO A 76 1.13 -6.62 17.51
C PRO A 76 0.09 -7.03 16.47
N GLY A 77 0.33 -6.72 15.20
CA GLY A 77 -0.55 -7.09 14.11
C GLY A 77 -0.07 -6.54 12.77
N THR A 78 -0.93 -6.66 11.77
CA THR A 78 -0.68 -6.20 10.41
C THR A 78 -1.84 -5.35 9.91
N ILE A 79 -1.50 -4.38 9.09
CA ILE A 79 -2.45 -3.57 8.32
C ILE A 79 -2.23 -3.95 6.86
N GLU A 80 -3.30 -4.39 6.20
CA GLU A 80 -3.22 -5.05 4.92
C GLU A 80 -4.30 -4.50 3.98
N VAL A 81 -3.91 -4.22 2.75
CA VAL A 81 -4.83 -3.91 1.65
C VAL A 81 -4.39 -4.69 0.42
N GLY A 82 -5.32 -5.38 -0.24
CA GLY A 82 -4.98 -6.18 -1.41
C GLY A 82 -6.15 -6.44 -2.33
N GLN A 83 -5.84 -6.88 -3.55
CA GLN A 83 -6.83 -7.20 -4.57
C GLN A 83 -6.26 -8.26 -5.53
N ASP A 84 -7.15 -9.08 -6.09
CA ASP A 84 -6.82 -9.95 -7.22
C ASP A 84 -6.62 -9.14 -8.51
N VAL A 85 -5.49 -9.37 -9.17
CA VAL A 85 -5.08 -8.72 -10.41
C VAL A 85 -4.76 -9.79 -11.45
N THR A 86 -5.38 -9.67 -12.63
CA THR A 86 -5.10 -10.58 -13.75
C THR A 86 -3.97 -10.02 -14.59
N LEU A 87 -2.84 -10.72 -14.63
CA LEU A 87 -1.65 -10.30 -15.36
C LEU A 87 -1.70 -10.71 -16.83
N ALA A 88 -1.35 -9.78 -17.72
CA ALA A 88 -1.26 -10.08 -19.15
C ALA A 88 -0.17 -11.14 -19.42
N PRO A 89 -0.32 -11.99 -20.45
CA PRO A 89 0.69 -13.00 -20.80
C PRO A 89 1.84 -12.39 -21.62
N VAL A 90 2.53 -11.40 -21.07
CA VAL A 90 3.65 -10.67 -21.69
C VAL A 90 4.96 -10.91 -20.93
N SER A 91 6.11 -10.64 -21.57
CA SER A 91 7.42 -10.99 -21.01
C SER A 91 7.94 -10.03 -19.93
N VAL A 92 7.38 -8.83 -19.84
CA VAL A 92 7.76 -7.80 -18.87
C VAL A 92 6.49 -7.30 -18.23
N ILE A 93 6.38 -7.46 -16.91
CA ILE A 93 5.26 -6.95 -16.11
C ILE A 93 5.84 -6.29 -14.87
N THR A 94 5.50 -5.04 -14.64
CA THR A 94 5.97 -4.24 -13.50
C THR A 94 4.77 -3.73 -12.72
N LEU A 95 4.76 -3.98 -11.42
CA LEU A 95 3.95 -3.20 -10.49
C LEU A 95 4.69 -1.91 -10.18
N SER A 96 3.99 -0.77 -10.23
CA SER A 96 4.44 0.51 -9.69
C SER A 96 3.38 1.11 -8.78
N PHE A 97 3.80 1.84 -7.77
CA PHE A 97 2.90 2.58 -6.88
C PHE A 97 3.66 3.70 -6.19
N ASP A 98 2.91 4.73 -5.81
CA ASP A 98 3.41 5.85 -5.03
C ASP A 98 3.05 5.65 -3.55
N TYR A 99 3.98 6.00 -2.67
CA TYR A 99 3.77 5.92 -1.23
C TYR A 99 4.42 7.07 -0.50
N ARG A 100 3.91 7.37 0.69
CA ARG A 100 4.50 8.34 1.62
C ARG A 100 4.32 7.84 3.03
N ALA A 101 5.35 8.00 3.86
CA ALA A 101 5.32 7.55 5.23
C ALA A 101 5.91 8.62 6.15
N GLY A 102 5.53 8.56 7.42
CA GLY A 102 6.01 9.46 8.45
C GLY A 102 5.83 8.80 9.80
N TRP A 103 6.81 8.93 10.69
CA TRP A 103 6.81 8.30 12.00
C TRP A 103 7.66 9.05 13.01
N ASN A 104 7.30 8.87 14.28
CA ASN A 104 8.13 9.21 15.42
C ASN A 104 8.20 8.01 16.37
N LEU A 105 9.34 7.32 16.36
CA LEU A 105 9.62 6.09 17.11
C LEU A 105 10.74 6.27 18.14
N LEU A 106 11.09 7.52 18.50
CA LEU A 106 12.32 7.85 19.26
C LEU A 106 12.45 7.23 20.65
N SER A 107 11.34 6.91 21.34
CA SER A 107 11.39 6.65 22.79
C SER A 107 10.58 5.46 23.29
N THR A 108 9.62 5.00 22.51
CA THR A 108 8.64 3.98 22.92
C THR A 108 8.78 2.69 22.14
N SER A 109 9.33 2.74 20.93
CA SER A 109 9.50 1.57 20.07
C SER A 109 10.87 0.94 20.23
N SER A 110 10.89 -0.40 20.30
CA SER A 110 12.11 -1.21 20.34
C SER A 110 12.26 -2.13 19.14
N GLN A 111 11.26 -2.16 18.24
CA GLN A 111 11.23 -3.01 17.05
C GLN A 111 10.84 -2.21 15.81
N ASP A 112 11.52 -2.49 14.70
CA ASP A 112 11.25 -1.84 13.43
C ASP A 112 9.85 -2.19 12.91
N ARG A 113 9.23 -1.24 12.21
CA ARG A 113 7.99 -1.48 11.46
C ARG A 113 8.35 -1.61 9.99
N VAL A 114 7.79 -2.61 9.31
CA VAL A 114 8.15 -2.89 7.92
C VAL A 114 6.94 -2.79 7.01
N PHE A 115 7.15 -2.17 5.86
CA PHE A 115 6.21 -2.12 4.76
C PHE A 115 6.74 -3.00 3.62
N ARG A 116 5.89 -3.91 3.15
CA ARG A 116 6.23 -4.84 2.08
C ARG A 116 5.07 -5.00 1.11
N VAL A 117 5.41 -5.43 -0.09
CA VAL A 117 4.45 -5.96 -1.07
C VAL A 117 4.60 -7.47 -1.11
N GLU A 118 3.47 -8.16 -1.08
CA GLU A 118 3.37 -9.60 -1.23
C GLU A 118 2.60 -9.93 -2.50
N VAL A 119 3.12 -10.90 -3.25
CA VAL A 119 2.38 -11.58 -4.31
C VAL A 119 1.89 -12.89 -3.73
N GLN A 120 0.58 -13.08 -3.66
CA GLN A 120 -0.07 -14.26 -3.12
C GLN A 120 -0.84 -15.00 -4.25
N PRO A 121 -1.23 -16.27 -4.05
CA PRO A 121 -2.18 -16.93 -4.96
C PRO A 121 -3.48 -16.13 -5.09
N GLU A 122 -4.22 -16.32 -6.20
CA GLU A 122 -5.59 -15.78 -6.37
C GLU A 122 -6.45 -16.08 -5.13
N GLY A 123 -7.16 -15.06 -4.64
CA GLY A 123 -7.95 -15.12 -3.40
C GLY A 123 -7.12 -15.06 -2.11
N GLY A 124 -5.81 -14.80 -2.20
CA GLY A 124 -4.90 -14.63 -1.08
C GLY A 124 -4.32 -15.94 -0.50
N GLY A 125 -3.39 -15.79 0.45
CA GLY A 125 -2.77 -16.93 1.14
C GLY A 125 -1.28 -16.72 1.45
N ALA A 126 -0.52 -17.82 1.48
CA ALA A 126 0.92 -17.75 1.71
C ALA A 126 1.62 -17.04 0.53
N PRO A 127 2.49 -16.03 0.77
CA PRO A 127 3.18 -15.32 -0.29
C PRO A 127 4.01 -16.23 -1.20
N LEU A 128 3.84 -16.06 -2.51
CA LEU A 128 4.67 -16.62 -3.57
C LEU A 128 5.96 -15.79 -3.74
N ALA A 129 5.86 -14.47 -3.53
CA ALA A 129 6.99 -13.55 -3.50
C ALA A 129 6.72 -12.41 -2.51
N THR A 130 7.79 -11.81 -2.00
CA THR A 130 7.73 -10.67 -1.08
C THR A 130 8.85 -9.69 -1.41
N GLN A 131 8.51 -8.41 -1.43
CA GLN A 131 9.46 -7.31 -1.57
C GLN A 131 9.34 -6.37 -0.36
N LEU A 132 10.42 -6.22 0.40
CA LEU A 132 10.53 -5.16 1.40
C LEU A 132 10.65 -3.81 0.68
N VAL A 133 9.79 -2.85 1.03
CA VAL A 133 9.75 -1.52 0.43
C VAL A 133 10.36 -0.47 1.36
N LEU A 134 9.96 -0.51 2.63
CA LEU A 134 10.39 0.47 3.63
C LEU A 134 10.55 -0.18 5.01
N THR A 135 11.55 0.28 5.75
CA THR A 135 11.71 -0.01 7.17
C THR A 135 11.66 1.30 7.95
N ALA A 136 10.62 1.48 8.77
CA ALA A 136 10.57 2.53 9.76
C ALA A 136 11.35 2.05 11.00
N MET A 137 12.63 2.42 11.06
CA MET A 137 13.55 1.97 12.11
C MET A 137 13.12 2.48 13.50
N ALA A 138 13.10 1.58 14.49
CA ALA A 138 12.87 1.93 15.89
C ALA A 138 13.91 2.96 16.38
N GLY A 139 13.50 3.85 17.27
CA GLY A 139 14.39 4.89 17.79
C GLY A 139 14.69 6.02 16.79
N THR A 140 13.94 6.13 15.69
CA THR A 140 14.11 7.23 14.72
C THR A 140 12.86 8.10 14.62
N ASN A 141 13.04 9.36 14.19
CA ASN A 141 11.96 10.28 13.86
C ASN A 141 12.14 10.77 12.43
N THR A 142 11.20 10.40 11.57
CA THR A 142 11.11 10.84 10.18
C THR A 142 9.67 11.31 9.98
N PRO A 143 9.35 12.58 10.24
CA PRO A 143 7.96 13.05 10.25
C PRO A 143 7.30 12.94 8.88
N ASP A 144 8.11 12.89 7.82
CA ASP A 144 7.68 12.78 6.43
C ASP A 144 8.84 12.31 5.54
N THR A 145 8.64 11.25 4.76
CA THR A 145 9.60 10.79 3.74
C THR A 145 9.57 11.62 2.47
N GLY A 146 8.54 12.44 2.29
CA GLY A 146 8.05 12.92 1.00
C GLY A 146 7.43 11.78 0.18
N PRO A 147 6.78 12.10 -0.96
CA PRO A 147 6.32 11.10 -1.89
C PRO A 147 7.50 10.29 -2.43
N LYS A 148 7.32 8.97 -2.49
CA LYS A 148 8.24 7.98 -3.03
C LYS A 148 7.49 7.14 -4.04
N GLN A 149 8.23 6.55 -4.96
CA GLN A 149 7.71 5.54 -5.86
C GLN A 149 8.48 4.24 -5.61
N ALA A 150 7.78 3.12 -5.67
CA ALA A 150 8.38 1.79 -5.67
C ALA A 150 7.89 0.98 -6.87
N THR A 151 8.71 0.01 -7.27
CA THR A 151 8.38 -0.94 -8.33
C THR A 151 8.72 -2.35 -7.92
N MET A 152 8.01 -3.32 -8.49
CA MET A 152 8.25 -4.76 -8.32
C MET A 152 8.11 -5.47 -9.67
N ASP A 153 9.06 -6.35 -9.99
CA ASP A 153 8.98 -7.21 -11.18
C ASP A 153 7.99 -8.37 -10.93
N LEU A 154 6.97 -8.45 -11.78
CA LEU A 154 5.91 -9.47 -11.75
C LEU A 154 6.01 -10.44 -12.94
N SER A 155 7.05 -10.37 -13.77
CA SER A 155 7.16 -11.20 -14.98
C SER A 155 7.10 -12.71 -14.72
N ALA A 156 7.50 -13.17 -13.53
CA ALA A 156 7.39 -14.58 -13.13
C ALA A 156 5.92 -15.07 -13.05
N PHE A 157 4.97 -14.14 -12.95
CA PHE A 157 3.53 -14.41 -12.79
C PHE A 157 2.72 -14.08 -14.06
N ALA A 158 3.37 -13.78 -15.18
CA ALA A 158 2.71 -13.43 -16.43
C ALA A 158 1.65 -14.44 -16.85
N GLY A 159 0.46 -13.94 -17.22
CA GLY A 159 -0.69 -14.76 -17.61
C GLY A 159 -1.46 -15.42 -16.47
N GLN A 160 -1.12 -15.13 -15.21
CA GLN A 160 -1.81 -15.64 -14.02
C GLN A 160 -2.65 -14.55 -13.37
N THR A 161 -3.68 -14.95 -12.65
CA THR A 161 -4.31 -14.11 -11.63
C THR A 161 -3.54 -14.28 -10.32
N ILE A 162 -3.14 -13.17 -9.72
CA ILE A 162 -2.45 -13.13 -8.43
C ILE A 162 -3.20 -12.20 -7.48
N HIS A 163 -3.02 -12.40 -6.17
CA HIS A 163 -3.47 -11.43 -5.17
C HIS A 163 -2.30 -10.53 -4.78
N LEU A 164 -2.36 -9.25 -5.13
CA LEU A 164 -1.37 -8.25 -4.74
C LEU A 164 -1.75 -7.67 -3.38
N ARG A 165 -0.81 -7.69 -2.41
CA ARG A 165 -1.07 -7.25 -1.04
C ARG A 165 0.00 -6.30 -0.52
N PHE A 166 -0.42 -5.16 -0.02
CA PHE A 166 0.41 -4.17 0.64
C PHE A 166 0.28 -4.37 2.15
N VAL A 167 1.40 -4.64 2.83
CA VAL A 167 1.39 -5.07 4.24
C VAL A 167 2.31 -4.20 5.06
N TRP A 168 1.75 -3.58 6.10
CA TRP A 168 2.50 -3.02 7.21
C TRP A 168 2.48 -4.00 8.38
N GLU A 169 3.65 -4.28 8.94
CA GLU A 169 3.80 -5.03 10.18
C GLU A 169 4.06 -4.06 11.35
N VAL A 170 3.21 -4.13 12.37
CA VAL A 170 3.30 -3.33 13.59
C VAL A 170 3.55 -4.30 14.75
N PRO A 171 4.80 -4.49 15.20
CA PRO A 171 5.16 -5.54 16.16
C PRO A 171 4.89 -5.16 17.62
N GLU A 172 4.47 -3.93 17.90
CA GLU A 172 4.34 -3.38 19.25
C GLU A 172 3.04 -2.57 19.41
N THR A 173 2.49 -2.56 20.62
CA THR A 173 1.28 -1.81 20.97
C THR A 173 1.61 -0.37 21.37
N PHE A 174 0.98 0.62 20.72
CA PHE A 174 1.06 2.06 21.02
C PHE A 174 2.50 2.60 21.20
N THR A 175 3.41 2.23 20.29
CA THR A 175 4.81 2.71 20.30
C THR A 175 5.14 3.75 19.22
N GLY A 176 4.11 4.28 18.53
CA GLY A 176 4.24 5.29 17.48
C GLY A 176 4.15 6.74 17.99
N PRO A 177 3.70 7.68 17.13
CA PRO A 177 2.81 7.47 15.97
C PRO A 177 3.53 7.15 14.65
N GLY A 178 2.76 6.60 13.70
CA GLY A 178 3.13 6.45 12.29
C GLY A 178 1.93 6.69 11.38
N PHE A 179 2.16 7.24 10.19
CA PHE A 179 1.13 7.54 9.18
C PHE A 179 1.63 7.21 7.79
N PHE A 180 0.77 6.61 6.97
CA PHE A 180 1.09 6.10 5.66
C PHE A 180 0.02 6.52 4.65
N GLN A 181 0.48 6.75 3.42
CA GLN A 181 -0.33 6.97 2.23
C GLN A 181 0.15 6.04 1.12
N LEU A 182 -0.79 5.44 0.39
CA LEU A 182 -0.59 4.66 -0.83
C LEU A 182 -1.49 5.23 -1.93
N ASP A 183 -0.95 5.34 -3.13
CA ASP A 183 -1.67 5.88 -4.29
C ASP A 183 -1.04 5.43 -5.62
N ALA A 184 -1.71 5.70 -6.73
CA ALA A 184 -1.24 5.49 -8.10
C ALA A 184 -0.73 4.05 -8.36
N VAL A 185 -1.47 3.04 -7.88
CA VAL A 185 -1.11 1.64 -8.09
C VAL A 185 -1.33 1.29 -9.57
N SER A 186 -0.35 0.67 -10.21
CA SER A 186 -0.42 0.31 -11.63
C SER A 186 0.35 -0.96 -11.93
N VAL A 187 -0.17 -1.77 -12.85
CA VAL A 187 0.45 -3.02 -13.31
C VAL A 187 0.53 -3.01 -14.83
N GLN A 188 1.74 -3.05 -15.39
CA GLN A 188 2.00 -2.86 -16.83
C GLN A 188 3.07 -3.80 -17.38
#